data_AF-A0A5M6CH66-F1
#
_entry.id   AF-A0A5M6CH66-F1
#
_cell.length_a   1.000
_cell.length_b   1.000
_cell.length_c   1.000
_cell.angle_alpha   90.00
_cell.angle_beta   90.00
_cell.angle_gamma   90.00
#
_symmetry.space_group_name_H-M   'P 1'
#
loop_
_entity.id
_entity.type
_entity.pdbx_description
1 polymer ?
#
loop_
_entity_poly.entity_id
_entity_poly.type
_entity_poly.pdbx_seq_one_letter_code
_entity_poly.pdbx_strand_id
1 'polypeptide(L)'
;MKKMKLMSLLTALLIVLGYNNGNAQLVTTKNTITRNACTPGYIGCSGATVVLKLATSGQFIISKSNSYEAATESFNYPTNYTKITVTLKSPSGINYTSTAPYFLPTVVGESTIINLGADGEGVGPYTIGIYKNADKQFTLSVGYYAY
;
A
#
# COMPACT_ATOMS: atom_id res chain seq x y z
N MET A 1 61.40 -6.75 -26.92
CA MET A 1 60.53 -6.85 -25.73
C MET A 1 59.13 -6.30 -26.05
N LYS A 2 58.18 -7.12 -26.55
CA LYS A 2 56.81 -6.69 -26.91
C LYS A 2 55.75 -7.78 -26.66
N LYS A 3 55.80 -8.46 -25.51
CA LYS A 3 54.84 -9.56 -25.19
C LYS A 3 54.16 -9.49 -23.81
N MET A 4 54.24 -8.38 -23.08
CA MET A 4 53.71 -8.32 -21.70
C MET A 4 52.34 -7.65 -21.54
N LYS A 5 51.71 -7.12 -22.61
CA LYS A 5 50.44 -6.38 -22.45
C LYS A 5 49.17 -7.18 -22.76
N LEU A 6 49.27 -8.40 -23.29
CA LEU A 6 48.10 -9.17 -23.72
C LEU A 6 47.44 -10.01 -22.61
N MET A 7 48.18 -10.35 -21.54
CA MET A 7 47.68 -11.18 -20.43
C MET A 7 46.80 -10.41 -19.42
N SER A 8 46.89 -9.07 -19.37
CA SER A 8 46.08 -8.25 -18.45
C SER A 8 44.67 -7.97 -18.98
N LEU A 9 44.44 -8.11 -20.29
CA LEU A 9 43.14 -7.77 -20.89
C LEU A 9 42.15 -8.94 -20.79
N LEU A 10 42.66 -10.17 -20.77
CA LEU A 10 41.82 -11.38 -20.73
C LEU A 10 41.21 -11.62 -19.33
N THR A 11 41.93 -11.25 -18.26
CA THR A 11 41.43 -11.29 -16.88
C THR A 11 40.40 -10.19 -16.59
N ALA A 12 40.54 -9.01 -17.21
CA ALA A 12 39.53 -7.95 -17.12
C ALA A 12 38.21 -8.34 -17.81
N LEU A 13 38.28 -9.05 -18.94
CA LEU A 13 37.09 -9.49 -19.69
C LEU A 13 36.33 -10.62 -18.96
N LEU A 14 37.03 -11.50 -18.24
CA LEU A 14 36.42 -12.58 -17.47
C LEU A 14 35.72 -12.09 -16.18
N ILE A 15 36.10 -10.94 -15.63
CA ILE A 15 35.41 -10.30 -14.50
C ILE A 15 34.13 -9.59 -14.98
N VAL A 16 34.11 -9.02 -16.18
CA VAL A 16 32.91 -8.40 -16.77
C VAL A 16 31.85 -9.46 -17.17
N LEU A 17 32.28 -10.68 -17.50
CA LEU A 17 31.40 -11.80 -17.82
C LEU A 17 31.15 -12.73 -16.61
N GLY A 18 31.68 -12.37 -15.44
CA GLY A 18 31.54 -13.12 -14.20
C GLY A 18 30.10 -13.05 -13.67
N TYR A 19 29.28 -14.00 -14.11
CA TYR A 19 28.28 -14.64 -13.25
C TYR A 19 27.40 -13.68 -12.43
N ASN A 20 26.49 -12.97 -13.09
CA ASN A 20 25.19 -12.69 -12.48
C ASN A 20 24.34 -13.97 -12.49
N ASN A 21 24.82 -15.02 -11.83
CA ASN A 21 23.93 -16.02 -11.20
C ASN A 21 23.47 -15.46 -9.85
N GLY A 22 23.14 -14.17 -9.81
CA GLY A 22 22.22 -13.69 -8.79
C GLY A 22 20.94 -14.44 -9.06
N ASN A 23 20.56 -15.31 -8.12
CA ASN A 23 19.22 -15.89 -8.06
C ASN A 23 18.25 -14.87 -8.66
N ALA A 24 17.56 -15.24 -9.74
CA ALA A 24 16.39 -14.50 -10.17
C ALA A 24 15.35 -14.68 -9.07
N GLN A 25 15.55 -13.97 -7.95
CA GLN A 25 14.53 -13.69 -6.99
C GLN A 25 13.47 -13.00 -7.83
N LEU A 26 12.40 -13.72 -8.14
CA LEU A 26 11.19 -13.15 -8.69
C LEU A 26 10.94 -11.89 -7.87
N VAL A 27 11.23 -10.73 -8.46
CA VAL A 27 10.82 -9.45 -7.91
C VAL A 27 9.32 -9.51 -8.05
N THR A 28 8.68 -10.13 -7.05
CA THR A 28 7.25 -10.06 -6.86
C THR A 28 7.03 -8.61 -6.56
N THR A 29 6.69 -7.85 -7.62
CA THR A 29 6.30 -6.47 -7.44
C THR A 29 5.11 -6.49 -6.50
N LYS A 30 5.24 -5.80 -5.38
CA LYS A 30 4.23 -5.71 -4.33
C LYS A 30 3.68 -4.30 -4.36
N ASN A 31 2.42 -4.17 -3.97
CA ASN A 31 1.89 -2.89 -3.57
C ASN A 31 2.35 -2.57 -2.16
N THR A 32 2.48 -1.29 -1.86
CA THR A 32 2.77 -0.75 -0.53
C THR A 32 1.68 0.24 -0.17
N ILE A 33 1.03 0.03 0.99
CA ILE A 33 0.19 1.06 1.62
C ILE A 33 0.94 1.58 2.83
N THR A 34 1.12 2.89 2.88
CA THR A 34 1.71 3.63 4.00
C THR A 34 0.61 4.43 4.70
N ARG A 35 0.40 4.19 5.99
CA ARG A 35 -0.50 5.01 6.81
C ARG A 35 0.17 6.36 7.09
N ASN A 36 -0.58 7.43 6.88
CA ASN A 36 -0.28 8.74 7.42
C ASN A 36 -1.56 9.31 8.05
N ALA A 37 -1.56 9.46 9.38
CA ALA A 37 -2.68 10.00 10.17
C ALA A 37 -3.11 11.39 9.71
N CYS A 38 -2.15 12.20 9.24
CA CYS A 38 -2.36 13.57 8.84
C CYS A 38 -1.90 13.78 7.39
N THR A 39 -2.81 13.65 6.44
CA THR A 39 -2.58 14.10 5.07
C THR A 39 -3.26 15.44 4.82
N PRO A 40 -2.61 16.35 4.07
CA PRO A 40 -3.26 17.54 3.53
C PRO A 40 -4.54 17.15 2.76
N GLY A 41 -5.62 17.89 2.98
CA GLY A 41 -6.95 17.63 2.36
C GLY A 41 -7.98 16.99 3.29
N TYR A 42 -7.59 16.50 4.46
CA TYR A 42 -8.50 16.00 5.50
C TYR A 42 -8.55 16.98 6.68
N ILE A 43 -9.76 17.36 7.13
CA ILE A 43 -9.89 18.11 8.38
C ILE A 43 -9.79 17.18 9.57
N GLY A 44 -8.84 17.52 10.45
CA GLY A 44 -8.56 16.83 11.70
C GLY A 44 -7.98 15.44 11.46
N CYS A 45 -6.95 15.09 12.22
CA CYS A 45 -6.34 13.76 12.11
C CYS A 45 -6.98 12.84 13.15
N SER A 46 -7.45 11.68 12.71
CA SER A 46 -7.91 10.67 13.64
C SER A 46 -6.78 9.71 14.00
N GLY A 47 -6.58 9.51 15.30
CA GLY A 47 -5.74 8.45 15.86
C GLY A 47 -6.40 7.08 15.86
N ALA A 48 -7.50 6.90 15.13
CA ALA A 48 -8.17 5.61 15.00
C ALA A 48 -7.30 4.59 14.26
N THR A 49 -7.34 3.34 14.74
CA THR A 49 -6.72 2.21 14.06
C THR A 49 -7.57 1.81 12.86
N VAL A 50 -6.93 1.57 11.72
CA VAL A 50 -7.59 1.08 10.51
C VAL A 50 -7.19 -0.37 10.27
N VAL A 51 -8.16 -1.27 10.23
CA VAL A 51 -7.97 -2.63 9.76
C VAL A 51 -8.44 -2.71 8.31
N LEU A 52 -7.50 -2.87 7.39
CA LEU A 52 -7.78 -3.07 5.97
C LEU A 52 -7.74 -4.55 5.65
N LYS A 53 -8.85 -5.09 5.14
CA LYS A 53 -8.89 -6.39 4.48
C LYS A 53 -8.72 -6.18 2.98
N LEU A 54 -7.57 -6.63 2.47
CA LEU A 54 -7.21 -6.59 1.06
C LEU A 54 -7.47 -7.96 0.43
N ALA A 55 -8.10 -8.00 -0.73
CA ALA A 55 -8.48 -9.24 -1.38
C ALA A 55 -8.36 -9.19 -2.90
N THR A 56 -8.24 -10.35 -3.52
CA THR A 56 -8.37 -10.49 -4.98
C THR A 56 -9.77 -10.10 -5.46
N SER A 57 -9.87 -9.67 -6.71
CA SER A 57 -11.12 -9.56 -7.46
C SER A 57 -11.37 -10.85 -8.25
N GLY A 58 -12.61 -11.34 -8.32
CA GLY A 58 -13.00 -12.52 -9.12
C GLY A 58 -13.79 -13.58 -8.35
N GLN A 59 -13.95 -14.78 -8.94
CA GLN A 59 -14.67 -15.90 -8.30
C GLN A 59 -13.92 -16.49 -7.11
N PHE A 60 -12.60 -16.58 -7.18
CA PHE A 60 -11.77 -17.10 -6.10
C PHE A 60 -11.18 -15.94 -5.30
N ILE A 61 -11.76 -15.68 -4.13
CA ILE A 61 -11.37 -14.58 -3.25
C ILE A 61 -10.31 -15.08 -2.26
N ILE A 62 -9.08 -14.60 -2.42
CA ILE A 62 -8.02 -14.72 -1.42
C ILE A 62 -7.88 -13.37 -0.74
N SER A 63 -7.77 -13.35 0.59
CA SER A 63 -7.71 -12.10 1.35
C SER A 63 -6.70 -12.14 2.48
N LYS A 64 -6.18 -10.97 2.85
CA LYS A 64 -5.34 -10.75 4.02
C LYS A 64 -5.74 -9.43 4.68
N SER A 65 -5.78 -9.42 6.01
CA SER A 65 -6.00 -8.20 6.79
C SER A 65 -4.68 -7.65 7.33
N ASN A 66 -4.52 -6.34 7.31
CA ASN A 66 -3.44 -5.62 7.99
C ASN A 66 -4.05 -4.54 8.88
N SER A 67 -3.51 -4.36 10.08
CA SER A 67 -3.87 -3.28 11.01
C SER A 67 -2.87 -2.15 10.84
N TYR A 68 -3.36 -0.92 10.77
CA TYR A 68 -2.58 0.30 10.69
C TYR A 68 -2.94 1.15 11.89
N GLU A 69 -2.01 1.32 12.82
CA GLU A 69 -2.21 2.19 13.98
C GLU A 69 -2.16 3.67 13.58
N ALA A 70 -2.32 4.58 14.53
CA ALA A 70 -2.21 6.02 14.28
C ALA A 70 -0.80 6.46 13.83
N ALA A 71 0.21 5.61 14.03
CA ALA A 71 1.59 5.88 13.63
C ALA A 71 1.81 5.67 12.12
N THR A 72 2.91 6.22 11.61
CA THR A 72 3.33 5.97 10.23
C THR A 72 3.83 4.54 10.10
N GLU A 73 3.05 3.69 9.43
CA GLU A 73 3.36 2.28 9.22
C GLU A 73 3.16 1.92 7.74
N SER A 74 3.98 1.00 7.23
CA SER A 74 3.88 0.55 5.83
C SER A 74 3.79 -0.95 5.74
N PHE A 75 2.88 -1.45 4.89
CA PHE A 75 2.73 -2.87 4.63
C PHE A 75 2.77 -3.17 3.15
N ASN A 76 3.54 -4.22 2.81
CA ASN A 76 3.63 -4.74 1.46
C ASN A 76 2.64 -5.90 1.26
N TYR A 77 1.99 -5.93 0.11
CA TYR A 77 1.00 -6.95 -0.23
C TYR A 77 1.00 -7.27 -1.73
N PRO A 78 0.44 -8.44 -2.15
CA PRO A 78 0.36 -8.82 -3.56
C PRO A 78 -0.38 -7.77 -4.41
N THR A 79 0.11 -7.53 -5.64
CA THR A 79 -0.46 -6.52 -6.55
C THR A 79 -1.88 -6.82 -7.01
N ASN A 80 -2.28 -8.09 -6.99
CA ASN A 80 -3.62 -8.53 -7.37
C ASN A 80 -4.68 -8.32 -6.27
N TYR A 81 -4.30 -7.83 -5.08
CA TYR A 81 -5.26 -7.53 -4.02
C TYR A 81 -5.76 -6.10 -4.18
N THR A 82 -6.83 -5.93 -4.95
CA THR A 82 -7.38 -4.62 -5.30
C THR A 82 -8.69 -4.30 -4.58
N LYS A 83 -9.39 -5.31 -4.07
CA LYS A 83 -10.66 -5.15 -3.34
C LYS A 83 -10.37 -4.89 -1.87
N ILE A 84 -11.02 -3.88 -1.30
CA ILE A 84 -10.81 -3.43 0.08
C ILE A 84 -12.09 -3.49 0.89
N THR A 85 -11.95 -3.88 2.16
CA THR A 85 -12.97 -3.69 3.20
C THR A 85 -12.28 -3.05 4.39
N VAL A 86 -12.92 -2.05 5.00
CA VAL A 86 -12.32 -1.25 6.07
C VAL A 86 -13.08 -1.46 7.36
N THR A 87 -12.35 -1.71 8.45
CA THR A 87 -12.85 -1.57 9.82
C THR A 87 -12.02 -0.51 10.54
N LEU A 88 -12.67 0.55 11.01
CA LEU A 88 -12.07 1.60 11.83
C LEU A 88 -12.39 1.33 13.30
N LYS A 89 -11.35 1.27 14.15
CA LYS A 89 -11.49 1.17 15.61
C LYS A 89 -11.25 2.56 16.21
N SER A 90 -12.33 3.19 16.67
CA SER A 90 -12.27 4.53 17.26
C SER A 90 -11.57 4.49 18.63
N PRO A 91 -10.85 5.56 19.02
CA PRO A 91 -10.41 5.75 20.41
C PRO A 91 -11.54 5.71 21.44
N SER A 92 -12.79 5.98 21.03
CA SER A 92 -13.98 5.88 21.88
C SER A 92 -14.49 4.46 22.11
N GLY A 93 -13.83 3.44 21.54
CA GLY A 93 -14.22 2.03 21.64
C GLY A 93 -15.30 1.57 20.67
N ILE A 94 -15.85 2.49 19.86
CA ILE A 94 -16.83 2.16 18.81
C ILE A 94 -16.09 1.73 17.55
N ASN A 95 -16.49 0.60 16.96
CA ASN A 95 -15.93 0.09 15.72
C ASN A 95 -16.90 0.34 14.57
N TYR A 96 -16.39 0.88 13.46
CA TYR A 96 -17.16 1.10 12.23
C TYR A 96 -16.59 0.23 11.13
N THR A 97 -17.44 -0.47 10.37
CA THR A 97 -17.01 -1.31 9.25
C THR A 97 -17.75 -0.89 7.99
N SER A 98 -17.05 -0.87 6.85
CA SER A 98 -17.68 -0.60 5.56
C SER A 98 -18.72 -1.67 5.23
N THR A 99 -19.88 -1.24 4.75
CA THR A 99 -20.99 -2.12 4.40
C THR A 99 -20.73 -2.82 3.07
N ALA A 100 -20.00 -2.17 2.17
CA ALA A 100 -19.61 -2.71 0.88
C ALA A 100 -18.08 -2.78 0.73
N PRO A 101 -17.58 -3.63 -0.18
CA PRO A 101 -16.20 -3.55 -0.60
C PRO A 101 -15.99 -2.35 -1.53
N TYR A 102 -14.82 -1.73 -1.42
CA TYR A 102 -14.33 -0.72 -2.37
C TYR A 102 -13.17 -1.30 -3.19
N PHE A 103 -12.61 -0.48 -4.07
CA PHE A 103 -11.41 -0.84 -4.84
C PHE A 103 -10.31 0.19 -4.61
N LEU A 104 -9.06 -0.26 -4.71
CA LEU A 104 -7.92 0.65 -4.75
C LEU A 104 -7.97 1.53 -6.01
N PRO A 105 -7.56 2.81 -5.92
CA PRO A 105 -7.46 3.68 -7.08
C PRO A 105 -6.46 3.11 -8.10
N THR A 106 -6.79 3.24 -9.38
CA THR A 106 -5.97 2.69 -10.47
C THR A 106 -5.03 3.74 -11.06
N VAL A 107 -5.42 5.01 -11.05
CA VAL A 107 -4.63 6.12 -11.59
C VAL A 107 -3.87 6.83 -10.47
N VAL A 108 -2.64 7.25 -10.75
CA VAL A 108 -1.86 8.08 -9.81
C VAL A 108 -2.54 9.44 -9.68
N GLY A 109 -2.71 9.94 -8.45
CA GLY A 109 -3.46 11.16 -8.20
C GLY A 109 -4.91 10.94 -7.78
N GLU A 110 -5.43 9.70 -7.85
CA GLU A 110 -6.79 9.38 -7.41
C GLU A 110 -6.83 8.88 -5.96
N SER A 111 -8.00 9.08 -5.34
CA SER A 111 -8.31 8.56 -4.01
C SER A 111 -9.58 7.70 -4.04
N THR A 112 -9.55 6.61 -3.28
CA THR A 112 -10.77 5.96 -2.81
C THR A 112 -11.15 6.54 -1.46
N ILE A 113 -12.36 7.09 -1.36
CA ILE A 113 -12.89 7.76 -0.16
C ILE A 113 -14.00 6.91 0.45
N ILE A 114 -13.92 6.68 1.76
CA ILE A 114 -14.87 5.85 2.51
C ILE A 114 -15.29 6.64 3.76
N ASN A 115 -16.55 7.06 3.81
CA ASN A 115 -17.12 7.74 4.98
C ASN A 115 -17.76 6.71 5.91
N LEU A 116 -17.29 6.59 7.16
CA LEU A 116 -17.74 5.61 8.14
C LEU A 116 -18.27 6.27 9.41
N GLY A 117 -19.42 5.81 9.88
CA GLY A 117 -19.98 6.21 11.17
C GLY A 117 -21.04 5.25 11.72
N ALA A 118 -21.73 5.68 12.76
CA ALA A 118 -22.66 4.84 13.51
C ALA A 118 -23.81 4.32 12.65
N ASP A 119 -24.21 5.11 11.64
CA ASP A 119 -25.28 4.77 10.70
C ASP A 119 -24.76 4.06 9.42
N GLY A 120 -23.48 3.66 9.39
CA GLY A 120 -22.85 3.00 8.25
C GLY A 120 -22.08 3.95 7.33
N GLU A 121 -22.24 3.77 6.00
CA GLU A 121 -21.57 4.57 4.98
C GLU A 121 -22.29 5.90 4.69
N GLY A 122 -21.53 6.98 4.52
CA GLY A 122 -22.04 8.25 3.97
C GLY A 122 -22.51 9.33 4.96
N VAL A 123 -22.65 9.02 6.26
CA VAL A 123 -23.11 9.99 7.29
C VAL A 123 -22.19 10.01 8.53
N GLY A 124 -21.01 9.42 8.43
CA GLY A 124 -20.16 9.18 9.58
C GLY A 124 -19.11 10.24 9.92
N PRO A 125 -18.63 10.29 11.17
CA PRO A 125 -17.65 11.28 11.62
C PRO A 125 -16.23 10.97 11.18
N TYR A 126 -16.00 9.89 10.43
CA TYR A 126 -14.67 9.52 9.94
C TYR A 126 -14.69 9.36 8.43
N THR A 127 -13.65 9.88 7.80
CA THR A 127 -13.37 9.63 6.38
C THR A 127 -12.03 8.93 6.26
N ILE A 128 -12.03 7.75 5.64
CA ILE A 128 -10.83 7.04 5.24
C ILE A 128 -10.52 7.37 3.78
N GLY A 129 -9.29 7.79 3.53
CA GLY A 129 -8.75 8.01 2.20
C GLY A 129 -7.66 7.01 1.87
N ILE A 130 -7.73 6.40 0.69
CA ILE A 130 -6.61 5.66 0.10
C ILE A 130 -6.22 6.33 -1.20
N TYR A 131 -5.13 7.09 -1.17
CA TYR A 131 -4.62 7.86 -2.31
C TYR A 131 -3.47 7.14 -3.00
N LYS A 132 -3.43 7.14 -4.34
CA LYS A 132 -2.30 6.56 -5.10
C LYS A 132 -1.23 7.62 -5.36
N ASN A 133 -0.11 7.52 -4.65
CA ASN A 133 1.02 8.45 -4.80
C ASN A 133 1.84 8.19 -6.06
N ALA A 134 2.03 6.92 -6.40
CA ALA A 134 2.87 6.47 -7.51
C ALA A 134 2.46 5.05 -7.93
N ASP A 135 3.15 4.48 -8.92
CA ASP A 135 2.93 3.07 -9.26
C ASP A 135 3.15 2.19 -8.02
N LYS A 136 2.13 1.37 -7.71
CA LYS A 136 2.10 0.43 -6.57
C LYS A 136 2.28 1.06 -5.18
N GLN A 137 2.22 2.38 -5.04
CA GLN A 137 2.40 3.09 -3.77
C GLN A 137 1.14 3.86 -3.40
N PHE A 138 0.62 3.60 -2.21
CA PHE A 138 -0.62 4.15 -1.70
C PHE A 138 -0.43 4.78 -0.32
N THR A 139 -1.12 5.89 -0.06
CA THR A 139 -1.21 6.51 1.27
C THR A 139 -2.59 6.25 1.85
N LEU A 140 -2.64 5.73 3.07
CA LEU A 140 -3.86 5.55 3.86
C LEU A 140 -3.99 6.68 4.89
N SER A 141 -5.13 7.33 4.88
CA SER A 141 -5.42 8.49 5.71
C SER A 141 -6.76 8.37 6.40
N VAL A 142 -6.89 8.98 7.58
CA VAL A 142 -8.15 9.01 8.33
C VAL A 142 -8.30 10.41 8.90
N GLY A 143 -9.35 11.09 8.47
CA GLY A 143 -9.76 12.36 9.05
C GLY A 143 -11.19 12.31 9.57
N TYR A 144 -11.67 13.45 10.06
CA TYR A 144 -13.07 13.59 10.47
C TYR A 144 -13.98 14.07 9.32
N TYR A 145 -13.38 14.64 8.26
CA TYR A 145 -14.06 15.05 7.04
C TYR A 145 -13.05 15.12 5.88
N ALA A 146 -13.45 14.74 4.67
CA ALA A 146 -12.69 15.00 3.44
C ALA A 146 -13.41 16.06 2.60
N TYR A 147 -12.67 17.03 2.06
CA TYR A 147 -13.17 18.03 1.12
C TYR A 147 -12.93 17.64 -0.33
#